data_AF-A0A7X1FWD6-F1
#
_entry.id   AF-A0A7X1FWD6-F1
#
_cell.length_a   1.000
_cell.length_b   1.000
_cell.length_c   1.000
_cell.angle_alpha   90.00
_cell.angle_beta   90.00
_cell.angle_gamma   90.00
#
_symmetry.space_group_name_H-M   'P 1'
#
loop_
_entity.id
_entity.type
_entity.pdbx_description
1 polymer ?
#
loop_
_entity_poly.entity_id
_entity_poly.type
_entity_poly.pdbx_seq_one_letter_code
_entity_poly.pdbx_strand_id
1 'polypeptide(L)'
;MALWRQVIETFEHEGERRLAERLPLCGELEAVDTALAILPDFLRSFAAQPQLTRLMLQEFSVTSERSAWLREHFAEPVWILLKPLFERLRDEGRLGGAAPDIAYFSMIGWALITFGNADLIHQVAQGDPTSPQWRDQAIDYMIGPVVASGSRRS
;
A
#
# COMPACT_ATOMS: atom_id res chain seq x y z
N MET A 1 17.27 -19.81 -13.77
CA MET A 1 16.32 -19.00 -12.99
C MET A 1 16.74 -19.02 -11.53
N ALA A 2 16.76 -17.87 -10.86
CA ALA A 2 17.18 -17.80 -9.46
C ALA A 2 16.01 -18.16 -8.53
N LEU A 3 16.26 -18.98 -7.51
CA LEU A 3 15.23 -19.48 -6.56
C LEU A 3 14.41 -18.36 -5.92
N TRP A 4 15.04 -17.21 -5.65
CA TRP A 4 14.34 -16.06 -5.07
C TRP A 4 13.30 -15.44 -6.01
N ARG A 5 13.52 -15.48 -7.33
CA ARG A 5 12.52 -15.00 -8.32
C ARG A 5 11.31 -15.90 -8.30
N GLN A 6 11.50 -17.22 -8.31
CA GLN A 6 10.40 -18.17 -8.21
C GLN A 6 9.61 -18.01 -6.91
N VAL A 7 10.29 -17.77 -5.78
CA VAL A 7 9.61 -17.50 -4.50
C VAL A 7 8.74 -16.25 -4.60
N ILE A 8 9.27 -15.16 -5.18
CA ILE A 8 8.52 -13.90 -5.34
C ILE A 8 7.40 -14.03 -6.38
N GLU A 9 7.63 -14.71 -7.50
CA GLU A 9 6.62 -15.01 -8.53
C GLU A 9 5.52 -15.96 -8.03
N THR A 10 5.84 -16.82 -7.05
CA THR A 10 4.85 -17.68 -6.38
C THR A 10 3.95 -16.87 -5.46
N PHE A 11 4.43 -15.73 -4.97
CA PHE A 11 3.58 -14.80 -4.26
C PHE A 11 2.66 -14.08 -5.24
N GLU A 12 1.36 -14.20 -5.00
CA GLU A 12 0.32 -13.85 -5.95
C GLU A 12 0.24 -12.32 -6.13
N HIS A 13 0.21 -11.85 -7.38
CA HIS A 13 -0.08 -10.45 -7.77
C HIS A 13 -1.52 -10.03 -7.46
N GLU A 14 -2.16 -10.63 -6.47
CA GLU A 14 -3.60 -10.52 -6.24
C GLU A 14 -4.01 -9.08 -5.90
N GLY A 15 -3.19 -8.36 -5.15
CA GLY A 15 -3.41 -6.94 -4.86
C GLY A 15 -3.38 -6.08 -6.12
N GLU A 16 -2.37 -6.26 -6.97
CA GLU A 16 -2.24 -5.54 -8.25
C GLU A 16 -3.36 -5.89 -9.23
N ARG A 17 -3.67 -7.19 -9.38
CA ARG A 17 -4.74 -7.69 -10.25
C ARG A 17 -6.09 -7.10 -9.84
N ARG A 18 -6.40 -7.10 -8.54
CA ARG A 18 -7.63 -6.48 -8.03
C ARG A 18 -7.66 -4.98 -8.26
N LEU A 19 -6.54 -4.27 -8.13
CA LEU A 19 -6.47 -2.85 -8.47
C LEU A 19 -6.78 -2.64 -9.95
N ALA A 20 -6.12 -3.39 -10.84
CA ALA A 20 -6.31 -3.28 -12.28
C ALA A 20 -7.77 -3.58 -12.71
N GLU A 21 -8.43 -4.53 -12.05
CA GLU A 21 -9.83 -4.88 -12.32
C GLU A 21 -10.82 -3.85 -11.76
N ARG A 22 -10.56 -3.28 -10.58
CA ARG A 22 -11.53 -2.43 -9.87
C ARG A 22 -11.40 -0.94 -10.16
N LEU A 23 -10.19 -0.42 -10.38
CA LEU A 23 -9.95 1.00 -10.65
C LEU A 23 -10.81 1.53 -11.82
N PRO A 24 -10.92 0.82 -12.97
CA PRO A 24 -11.75 1.29 -14.09
C PRO A 24 -13.24 1.40 -13.74
N LEU A 25 -13.74 0.58 -12.81
CA LEU A 25 -15.14 0.57 -12.38
C LEU A 25 -15.48 1.78 -11.50
N CYS A 26 -14.48 2.48 -10.97
CA CYS A 26 -14.65 3.68 -10.15
C CYS A 26 -14.54 4.98 -10.97
N GLY A 27 -14.54 4.92 -12.31
CA GLY A 27 -14.26 6.06 -13.18
C GLY A 27 -15.16 7.29 -12.98
N GLU A 28 -16.38 7.10 -12.49
CA GLU A 28 -17.35 8.17 -12.22
C GLU A 28 -17.40 8.62 -10.75
N LEU A 29 -16.72 7.91 -9.84
CA LEU A 29 -16.70 8.26 -8.42
C LEU A 29 -15.74 9.43 -8.17
N GLU A 30 -16.00 10.23 -7.13
CA GLU A 30 -15.02 11.18 -6.59
C GLU A 30 -13.73 10.47 -6.15
N ALA A 31 -12.60 11.18 -6.08
CA ALA A 31 -11.33 10.51 -5.78
C ALA A 31 -11.32 9.90 -4.37
N VAL A 32 -11.96 10.55 -3.39
CA VAL A 32 -12.12 9.98 -2.04
C VAL A 32 -12.93 8.69 -2.06
N ASP A 33 -14.05 8.66 -2.77
CA ASP A 33 -14.89 7.46 -2.84
C ASP A 33 -14.18 6.32 -3.58
N THR A 34 -13.43 6.66 -4.63
CA THR A 34 -12.55 5.72 -5.32
C THR A 34 -11.50 5.15 -4.36
N ALA A 35 -10.83 6.00 -3.57
CA ALA A 35 -9.81 5.60 -2.62
C ALA A 35 -10.38 4.67 -1.53
N LEU A 36 -11.53 5.02 -0.95
CA LEU A 36 -12.22 4.20 0.04
C LEU A 36 -12.70 2.86 -0.53
N ALA A 37 -13.04 2.81 -1.81
CA ALA A 37 -13.45 1.58 -2.47
C ALA A 37 -12.29 0.61 -2.73
N ILE A 38 -11.08 1.10 -3.03
CA ILE A 38 -9.97 0.26 -3.52
C ILE A 38 -8.83 0.05 -2.51
N LEU A 39 -8.46 1.10 -1.75
CA LEU A 39 -7.25 1.08 -0.94
C LEU A 39 -7.33 0.08 0.21
N PRO A 40 -8.47 -0.12 0.90
CA PRO A 40 -8.54 -1.11 1.98
C PRO A 40 -8.19 -2.51 1.51
N ASP A 41 -8.76 -2.98 0.39
CA ASP A 41 -8.51 -4.33 -0.12
C ASP A 41 -7.09 -4.48 -0.66
N PHE A 42 -6.56 -3.42 -1.28
CA PHE A 42 -5.17 -3.41 -1.68
C PHE A 42 -4.23 -3.51 -0.46
N LEU A 43 -4.47 -2.75 0.61
CA LEU A 43 -3.66 -2.80 1.82
C LEU A 43 -3.80 -4.14 2.58
N ARG A 44 -4.99 -4.78 2.53
CA ARG A 44 -5.19 -6.13 3.08
C ARG A 44 -4.31 -7.17 2.40
N SER A 45 -3.92 -6.99 1.14
CA SER A 45 -3.02 -7.94 0.45
C SER A 45 -1.65 -8.06 1.13
N PHE A 46 -1.13 -6.97 1.71
CA PHE A 46 0.11 -6.99 2.48
C PHE A 46 -0.03 -7.77 3.79
N ALA A 47 -1.18 -7.67 4.45
CA ALA A 47 -1.49 -8.40 5.68
C ALA A 47 -1.75 -9.89 5.42
N ALA A 48 -2.22 -10.24 4.22
CA ALA A 48 -2.46 -11.62 3.81
C ALA A 48 -1.15 -12.40 3.56
N GLN A 49 -0.06 -11.69 3.22
CA GLN A 49 1.23 -12.29 2.88
C GLN A 49 2.38 -11.64 3.68
N PRO A 50 2.39 -11.75 5.03
CA PRO A 50 3.35 -11.02 5.87
C PRO A 50 4.81 -11.38 5.61
N GLN A 51 5.10 -12.62 5.19
CA GLN A 51 6.46 -13.03 4.81
C GLN A 51 6.93 -12.34 3.52
N LEU A 52 6.06 -12.21 2.52
CA LEU A 52 6.37 -11.43 1.31
C LEU A 52 6.54 -9.97 1.66
N THR A 53 5.62 -9.39 2.44
CA THR A 53 5.69 -7.99 2.85
C THR A 53 7.01 -7.67 3.57
N ARG A 54 7.48 -8.58 4.44
CA ARG A 54 8.77 -8.46 5.09
C ARG A 54 9.94 -8.54 4.11
N LEU A 55 9.88 -9.45 3.14
CA LEU A 55 10.89 -9.54 2.08
C LEU A 55 10.94 -8.25 1.24
N MET A 56 9.78 -7.73 0.82
CA MET A 56 9.68 -6.46 0.09
C MET A 56 10.30 -5.32 0.90
N LEU A 57 9.98 -5.20 2.20
CA LEU A 57 10.55 -4.20 3.09
C LEU A 57 12.09 -4.28 3.13
N GLN A 58 12.64 -5.49 3.29
CA GLN A 58 14.08 -5.71 3.36
C GLN A 58 14.77 -5.36 2.04
N GLU A 59 14.22 -5.79 0.92
CA GLU A 59 14.81 -5.58 -0.40
C GLU A 59 14.71 -4.13 -0.85
N PHE A 60 13.59 -3.43 -0.58
CA PHE A 60 13.48 -2.00 -0.88
C PHE A 60 14.39 -1.12 -0.02
N SER A 61 14.98 -1.66 1.06
CA SER A 61 15.93 -0.93 1.92
C SER A 61 17.36 -0.95 1.40
N VAL A 62 17.67 -1.74 0.37
CA VAL A 62 19.03 -1.91 -0.16
C VAL A 62 19.05 -1.88 -1.69
N THR A 63 20.10 -1.34 -2.29
CA THR A 63 20.29 -1.41 -3.75
C THR A 63 20.89 -2.75 -4.12
N SER A 64 20.13 -3.59 -4.84
CA SER A 64 20.54 -4.92 -5.27
C SER A 64 19.88 -5.28 -6.61
N GLU A 65 20.35 -6.32 -7.28
CA GLU A 65 19.68 -6.87 -8.47
C GLU A 65 18.23 -7.28 -8.15
N ARG A 66 18.03 -7.84 -6.96
CA ARG A 66 16.72 -8.27 -6.48
C ARG A 66 15.79 -7.09 -6.22
N SER A 67 16.30 -6.00 -5.63
CA SER A 67 15.48 -4.80 -5.40
C SER A 67 15.17 -4.04 -6.69
N ALA A 68 16.08 -4.06 -7.67
CA ALA A 68 15.80 -3.55 -9.01
C ALA A 68 14.68 -4.34 -9.69
N TRP A 69 14.72 -5.68 -9.60
CA TRP A 69 13.68 -6.55 -10.15
C TRP A 69 12.33 -6.37 -9.43
N LEU A 70 12.32 -6.30 -8.09
CA LEU A 70 11.10 -6.00 -7.33
C LEU A 70 10.50 -4.63 -7.68
N ARG A 71 11.35 -3.63 -7.93
CA ARG A 71 10.89 -2.32 -8.35
C ARG A 71 10.17 -2.40 -9.71
N GLU A 72 10.80 -3.02 -10.70
CA GLU A 72 10.28 -3.16 -12.06
C GLU A 72 9.00 -4.00 -12.12
N HIS A 73 8.91 -5.08 -11.33
CA HIS A 73 7.83 -6.05 -11.43
C HIS A 73 6.69 -5.86 -10.42
N PHE A 74 6.90 -5.09 -9.34
CA PHE A 74 5.88 -4.88 -8.30
C PHE A 74 5.62 -3.41 -7.99
N ALA A 75 6.67 -2.63 -7.71
CA ALA A 75 6.48 -1.25 -7.26
C ALA A 75 6.01 -0.32 -8.38
N GLU A 76 6.67 -0.37 -9.54
CA GLU A 76 6.35 0.47 -10.70
C GLU A 76 4.96 0.20 -11.28
N PRO A 77 4.53 -1.07 -11.51
CA PRO A 77 3.18 -1.35 -12.01
C PRO A 77 2.07 -0.83 -11.09
N VAL A 78 2.21 -1.07 -9.78
CA VAL A 78 1.24 -0.58 -8.79
C VAL A 78 1.19 0.94 -8.74
N TRP A 79 2.36 1.60 -8.79
CA TRP A 79 2.40 3.06 -8.83
C TRP A 79 1.74 3.62 -10.10
N ILE A 80 1.99 3.02 -11.27
CA ILE A 80 1.36 3.44 -12.53
C ILE A 80 -0.17 3.34 -12.42
N LEU A 81 -0.71 2.29 -11.81
CA LEU A 81 -2.14 2.11 -11.60
C LEU A 81 -2.73 3.14 -10.64
N LEU A 82 -2.05 3.42 -9.52
CA LEU A 82 -2.58 4.28 -8.45
C LEU A 82 -2.28 5.78 -8.64
N LYS A 83 -1.25 6.13 -9.42
CA LYS A 83 -0.84 7.53 -9.62
C LYS A 83 -2.00 8.45 -10.04
N PRO A 84 -2.88 8.08 -11.01
CA PRO A 84 -4.00 8.93 -11.39
C PRO A 84 -4.97 9.21 -10.23
N LEU A 85 -5.20 8.23 -9.36
CA LEU A 85 -6.03 8.44 -8.17
C LEU A 85 -5.39 9.44 -7.21
N PHE A 86 -4.09 9.30 -6.93
CA PHE A 86 -3.38 10.23 -6.04
C PHE A 86 -3.27 11.64 -6.64
N GLU A 87 -3.15 11.77 -7.97
CA GLU A 87 -3.22 13.07 -8.65
C GLU A 87 -4.60 13.72 -8.48
N ARG A 88 -5.68 12.96 -8.65
CA ARG A 88 -7.04 13.47 -8.40
C ARG A 88 -7.27 13.85 -6.94
N LEU A 89 -6.81 13.05 -5.98
CA LEU A 89 -6.87 13.37 -4.54
C LEU A 89 -6.12 14.66 -4.21
N ARG A 90 -4.98 14.92 -4.86
CA ARG A 90 -4.26 16.19 -4.73
C ARG A 90 -5.10 17.35 -5.26
N ASP A 91 -5.66 17.19 -6.45
CA ASP A 91 -6.43 18.24 -7.12
C ASP A 91 -7.71 18.60 -6.33
N GLU A 92 -8.28 17.63 -5.62
CA GLU A 92 -9.37 17.81 -4.65
C GLU A 92 -8.93 18.34 -3.27
N GLY A 93 -7.62 18.57 -3.06
CA GLY A 93 -7.07 19.09 -1.80
C GLY A 93 -7.09 18.11 -0.62
N ARG A 94 -7.09 16.79 -0.89
CA ARG A 94 -7.19 15.73 0.13
C ARG A 94 -5.87 15.31 0.76
N LEU A 95 -4.74 15.50 0.05
CA LEU A 95 -3.44 15.01 0.52
C LEU A 95 -2.75 15.89 1.57
N GLY A 96 -3.46 16.81 2.23
CA GLY A 96 -2.87 17.68 3.26
C GLY A 96 -1.70 18.55 2.76
N GLY A 97 -1.66 18.86 1.45
CA GLY A 97 -0.56 19.59 0.81
C GLY A 97 0.62 18.73 0.36
N ALA A 98 0.59 17.42 0.60
CA ALA A 98 1.61 16.50 0.10
C ALA A 98 1.51 16.30 -1.42
N ALA A 99 2.65 16.04 -2.05
CA ALA A 99 2.69 15.57 -3.42
C ALA A 99 2.17 14.11 -3.52
N PRO A 100 1.62 13.68 -4.68
CA PRO A 100 1.05 12.35 -4.88
C PRO A 100 2.00 11.20 -4.51
N ASP A 101 3.27 11.32 -4.88
CA ASP A 101 4.34 10.37 -4.58
C ASP A 101 4.62 10.31 -3.07
N ILE A 102 4.72 11.46 -2.39
CA ILE A 102 4.92 11.52 -0.93
C ILE A 102 3.77 10.82 -0.20
N ALA A 103 2.51 11.10 -0.58
CA ALA A 103 1.35 10.49 0.05
C ALA A 103 1.32 8.97 -0.19
N TYR A 104 1.54 8.53 -1.43
CA TYR A 104 1.58 7.12 -1.79
C TYR A 104 2.68 6.37 -1.04
N PHE A 105 3.93 6.83 -1.12
CA PHE A 105 5.06 6.14 -0.49
C PHE A 105 4.97 6.18 1.04
N SER A 106 4.34 7.19 1.64
CA SER A 106 4.05 7.19 3.08
C SER A 106 3.07 6.08 3.45
N MET A 107 1.95 5.96 2.71
CA MET A 107 0.95 4.92 2.94
C MET A 107 1.52 3.51 2.73
N ILE A 108 2.24 3.28 1.63
CA ILE A 108 2.88 1.98 1.35
C ILE A 108 3.96 1.67 2.39
N GLY A 109 4.77 2.66 2.77
CA GLY A 109 5.79 2.49 3.81
C GLY A 109 5.19 2.03 5.13
N TRP A 110 4.05 2.60 5.54
CA TRP A 110 3.32 2.16 6.73
C TRP A 110 2.81 0.74 6.61
N ALA A 111 2.25 0.36 5.46
CA ALA A 111 1.78 -1.01 5.22
C ALA A 111 2.93 -2.04 5.31
N LEU A 112 4.06 -1.75 4.65
CA LEU A 112 5.26 -2.59 4.67
C LEU A 112 5.81 -2.77 6.08
N ILE A 113 5.94 -1.67 6.84
CA ILE A 113 6.44 -1.72 8.22
C ILE A 113 5.46 -2.47 9.11
N THR A 114 4.18 -2.17 9.01
CA THR A 114 3.14 -2.73 9.90
C THR A 114 2.97 -4.23 9.68
N PHE A 115 2.78 -4.65 8.44
CA PHE A 115 2.48 -6.05 8.12
C PHE A 115 3.75 -6.90 7.93
N GLY A 116 4.90 -6.28 7.64
CA GLY A 116 6.20 -6.96 7.58
C GLY A 116 6.83 -7.21 8.95
N ASN A 117 6.37 -6.53 10.01
CA ASN A 117 6.91 -6.66 11.38
C ASN A 117 5.85 -7.06 12.42
N ALA A 118 4.92 -7.94 12.06
CA ALA A 118 3.85 -8.40 12.95
C ALA A 118 4.37 -8.89 14.32
N ASP A 119 5.43 -9.70 14.32
CA ASP A 119 6.05 -10.23 15.55
C ASP A 119 6.59 -9.11 16.45
N LEU A 120 7.21 -8.08 15.86
CA LEU A 120 7.76 -6.95 16.60
C LEU A 120 6.64 -6.15 17.28
N ILE A 121 5.54 -5.90 16.57
CA ILE A 121 4.37 -5.20 17.12
C ILE A 121 3.76 -5.98 18.28
N HIS A 122 3.67 -7.31 18.14
CA HIS A 122 3.21 -8.18 19.21
C HIS A 122 4.14 -8.12 20.43
N GLN A 123 5.45 -8.24 20.21
CA GLN A 123 6.44 -8.26 21.30
C GLN A 123 6.58 -6.92 22.03
N VAL A 124 6.51 -5.80 21.31
CA VAL A 124 6.79 -4.46 21.87
C VAL A 124 5.52 -3.77 22.37
N ALA A 125 4.44 -3.83 21.58
CA ALA A 125 3.22 -3.07 21.84
C ALA A 125 2.05 -3.96 22.30
N GLN A 126 2.24 -5.29 22.38
CA GLN A 126 1.19 -6.26 22.68
C GLN A 126 -0.02 -6.15 21.72
N GLY A 127 0.21 -5.62 20.52
CA GLY A 127 -0.78 -5.61 19.46
C GLY A 127 -1.03 -7.01 18.90
N ASP A 128 -2.14 -7.18 18.18
CA ASP A 128 -2.45 -8.40 17.46
C ASP A 128 -2.60 -8.14 15.95
N PRO A 129 -1.49 -8.03 15.19
CA PRO A 129 -1.55 -7.88 13.74
C PRO A 129 -2.11 -9.10 12.99
N THR A 130 -2.49 -10.17 13.68
CA THR A 130 -3.17 -11.33 13.09
C THR A 130 -4.70 -11.19 13.15
N SER A 131 -5.22 -10.41 14.10
CA SER A 131 -6.64 -10.11 14.24
C SER A 131 -7.16 -9.30 13.04
N PRO A 132 -8.28 -9.72 12.40
CA PRO A 132 -8.93 -8.93 11.36
C PRO A 132 -9.31 -7.52 11.82
N GLN A 133 -9.85 -7.39 13.03
CA GLN A 133 -10.26 -6.10 13.59
C GLN A 133 -9.08 -5.15 13.75
N TRP A 134 -7.94 -5.66 14.22
CA TRP A 134 -6.74 -4.84 14.38
C TRP A 134 -6.20 -4.39 13.02
N ARG A 135 -6.20 -5.29 12.03
CA ARG A 135 -5.76 -4.98 10.66
C ARG A 135 -6.64 -3.92 10.03
N ASP A 136 -7.96 -4.04 10.15
CA ASP A 136 -8.88 -3.03 9.61
C ASP A 136 -8.65 -1.67 10.27
N GLN A 137 -8.47 -1.63 11.60
CA GLN A 137 -8.13 -0.38 12.30
C GLN A 137 -6.80 0.23 11.83
N ALA A 138 -5.77 -0.59 11.60
CA ALA A 138 -4.49 -0.13 11.08
C ALA A 138 -4.62 0.42 9.66
N ILE A 139 -5.41 -0.26 8.80
CA ILE A 139 -5.68 0.17 7.42
C ILE A 139 -6.44 1.49 7.39
N ASP A 140 -7.48 1.63 8.22
CA ASP A 140 -8.24 2.88 8.34
C ASP A 140 -7.33 4.04 8.76
N TYR A 141 -6.43 3.79 9.72
CA TYR A 141 -5.42 4.77 10.13
C TYR A 141 -4.46 5.13 8.98
N MET A 142 -4.04 4.16 8.17
CA MET A 142 -3.15 4.41 7.03
C MET A 142 -3.81 5.22 5.91
N ILE A 143 -5.11 4.99 5.68
CA ILE A 143 -5.88 5.68 4.64
C ILE A 143 -6.29 7.09 5.08
N GLY A 144 -6.52 7.30 6.37
CA GLY A 144 -6.97 8.58 6.93
C GLY A 144 -6.29 9.82 6.33
N PRO A 145 -4.95 9.92 6.30
CA PRO A 145 -4.24 11.07 5.71
C PRO A 145 -4.42 11.27 4.20
N VAL A 146 -4.82 10.22 3.48
CA VAL A 146 -5.05 10.23 2.02
C VAL A 146 -6.45 10.73 1.68
N VAL A 147 -7.42 10.51 2.59
CA VAL A 147 -8.84 10.86 2.38
C VAL A 147 -9.33 12.00 3.28
N ALA A 148 -8.52 12.45 4.23
CA ALA A 148 -8.88 13.53 5.13
C ALA A 148 -9.10 14.84 4.37
N SER A 149 -10.14 15.57 4.73
CA SER A 149 -10.35 16.94 4.26
C SER A 149 -9.19 17.80 4.74
N GLY A 150 -8.44 18.41 3.81
CA GLY A 150 -7.42 19.39 4.14
C GLY A 150 -8.02 20.51 5.00
N SER A 151 -7.71 20.52 6.30
CA SER A 151 -7.99 21.67 7.14
C SER A 151 -7.08 22.80 6.66
N ARG A 152 -7.62 23.72 5.86
CA ARG A 152 -6.93 24.98 5.56
C ARG A 152 -6.62 25.62 6.92
N ARG A 153 -5.35 25.64 7.31
CA ARG A 153 -4.92 26.58 8.35
C ARG A 153 -5.07 27.96 7.71
N SER A 154 -6.14 28.64 8.09
CA SER A 154 -6.37 30.07 7.91
C SER A 154 -5.26 30.88 8.54
#